data_AF-A0A2J7Z702-F1
#
_entry.id   AF-A0A2J7Z702-F1
#
_cell.length_a   1.000
_cell.length_b   1.000
_cell.length_c   1.000
_cell.angle_alpha   90.00
_cell.angle_beta   90.00
_cell.angle_gamma   90.00
#
_symmetry.space_group_name_H-M   'P 1'
#
loop_
_entity.id
_entity.type
_entity.pdbx_description
1 polymer ?
#
loop_
_entity_poly.entity_id
_entity_poly.type
_entity_poly.pdbx_seq_one_letter_code
_entity_poly.pdbx_strand_id
1 'polypeptide(L)'
;MTMGKVDPEFDRSITRAIGHGFPVTSQERASVTELVMQRVRDLGPIADFRSLEQLIMVGCDPVSVRQIESLEKLRMLSIEDSALRDISGIESLPILNFSMPRDFVADIAPLLHVPTLLQVDVTGNPLSDVSYREVIPKLVEKGCRVQFSQELEWRVTMRLQTAGVGVACYGSARGYRLCRPGLGLTDAPQYGHPVITKEDAEGLLKGDPEGALRFFS
;
A
#
# COMPACT_ATOMS: atom_id res chain seq x y z
N MET A 1 -9.70 -8.78 29.92
CA MET A 1 -9.00 -8.81 28.62
C MET A 1 -7.99 -7.69 28.66
N THR A 2 -6.69 -8.01 28.72
CA THR A 2 -5.62 -7.01 28.65
C THR A 2 -5.71 -6.31 27.30
N MET A 3 -6.05 -5.01 27.29
CA MET A 3 -5.84 -4.17 26.11
C MET A 3 -4.40 -4.37 25.67
N GLY A 4 -4.19 -4.91 24.48
CA GLY A 4 -2.86 -4.96 23.88
C GLY A 4 -2.29 -3.54 23.86
N LYS A 5 -0.98 -3.42 24.10
CA LYS A 5 -0.29 -2.13 24.04
C LYS A 5 -0.46 -1.58 22.62
N VAL A 6 -1.03 -0.38 22.50
CA VAL A 6 -1.16 0.32 21.21
C VAL A 6 0.23 0.50 20.60
N ASP A 7 0.33 0.33 19.28
CA ASP A 7 1.56 0.58 18.53
C ASP A 7 2.06 2.03 18.82
N PRO A 8 3.30 2.23 19.26
CA PRO A 8 3.81 3.57 19.60
C PRO A 8 3.84 4.56 18.42
N GLU A 9 3.93 4.08 17.18
CA GLU A 9 3.86 4.92 15.98
C GLU A 9 2.39 5.24 15.62
N PHE A 10 1.47 4.33 15.90
CA PHE A 10 0.04 4.61 15.83
C PHE A 10 -0.33 5.70 16.85
N ASP A 11 0.09 5.55 18.10
CA ASP A 11 -0.13 6.53 19.16
C ASP A 11 0.47 7.91 18.84
N ARG A 12 1.66 7.92 18.23
CA ARG A 12 2.26 9.15 17.71
C ARG A 12 1.44 9.79 16.58
N SER A 13 0.84 8.99 15.72
CA SER A 13 -0.04 9.49 14.65
C SER A 13 -1.29 10.13 15.24
N ILE A 14 -1.87 9.55 16.29
CA ILE A 14 -2.97 10.17 17.05
C ILE A 14 -2.51 11.44 17.76
N THR A 15 -1.34 11.43 18.41
CA THR A 15 -0.77 12.61 19.08
C THR A 15 -0.64 13.79 18.12
N ARG A 16 -0.25 13.54 16.86
CA ARG A 16 -0.21 14.57 15.82
C ARG A 16 -1.61 15.09 15.44
N ALA A 17 -2.61 14.22 15.44
CA ALA A 17 -3.97 14.55 15.03
C ALA A 17 -4.74 15.36 16.09
N ILE A 18 -4.59 15.04 17.38
CA ILE A 18 -5.41 15.64 18.46
C ILE A 18 -4.60 16.30 19.58
N GLY A 19 -3.26 16.28 19.51
CA GLY A 19 -2.37 16.93 20.47
C GLY A 19 -1.92 16.08 21.66
N HIS A 20 -2.46 14.86 21.83
CA HIS A 20 -2.01 13.89 22.83
C HIS A 20 -2.25 12.44 22.36
N GLY A 21 -1.55 11.50 22.98
CA GLY A 21 -1.69 10.07 22.73
C GLY A 21 -2.78 9.41 23.59
N PHE A 22 -2.85 8.09 23.54
CA PHE A 22 -3.78 7.29 24.34
C PHE A 22 -3.58 7.49 25.86
N PRO A 23 -4.67 7.46 26.66
CA PRO A 23 -6.05 7.13 26.26
C PRO A 23 -6.78 8.26 25.51
N VAL A 24 -7.58 7.89 24.51
CA VAL A 24 -8.38 8.79 23.67
C VAL A 24 -9.87 8.55 23.92
N THR A 25 -10.62 9.62 24.16
CA THR A 25 -12.07 9.61 24.40
C THR A 25 -12.88 9.30 23.13
N SER A 26 -14.15 8.95 23.29
CA SER A 26 -15.05 8.74 22.14
C SER A 26 -15.26 10.02 21.32
N GLN A 27 -15.28 11.18 21.99
CA GLN A 27 -15.44 12.48 21.32
C GLN A 27 -14.22 12.82 20.47
N GLU A 28 -13.00 12.60 21.00
CA GLU A 28 -11.76 12.80 20.24
C GLU A 28 -11.68 11.85 19.04
N ARG A 29 -11.99 10.55 19.22
CA ARG A 29 -12.06 9.60 18.10
C ARG A 29 -13.04 10.04 17.01
N ALA A 30 -14.18 10.60 17.40
CA ALA A 30 -15.18 11.10 16.48
C ALA A 30 -14.78 12.41 15.78
N SER A 31 -13.82 13.16 16.33
CA SER A 31 -13.30 14.40 15.71
C SER A 31 -12.20 14.16 14.68
N VAL A 32 -11.55 12.99 14.69
CA VAL A 32 -10.49 12.65 13.73
C VAL A 32 -11.12 12.24 12.40
N THR A 33 -10.88 13.06 11.37
CA THR A 33 -11.32 12.81 9.99
C THR A 33 -10.16 12.46 9.05
N GLU A 34 -8.93 12.75 9.44
CA GLU A 34 -7.72 12.46 8.67
C GLU A 34 -6.65 11.85 9.59
N LEU A 35 -5.98 10.80 9.11
CA LEU A 35 -4.82 10.22 9.76
C LEU A 35 -3.71 9.98 8.75
N VAL A 36 -2.52 10.49 9.10
CA VAL A 36 -1.27 10.18 8.41
C VAL A 36 -0.40 9.33 9.34
N MET A 37 -0.17 8.10 8.92
CA MET A 37 0.59 7.10 9.66
C MET A 37 1.90 6.80 8.96
N GLN A 38 2.94 6.66 9.78
CA GLN A 38 4.26 6.26 9.31
C GLN A 38 4.79 5.21 10.25
N ARG A 39 5.42 4.17 9.69
CA ARG A 39 6.09 3.12 10.47
C ARG A 39 5.18 2.31 11.41
N VAL A 40 3.87 2.32 11.16
CA VAL A 40 2.89 1.56 11.94
C VAL A 40 2.93 0.09 11.51
N ARG A 41 3.02 -0.82 12.47
CA ARG A 41 2.96 -2.27 12.22
C ARG A 41 1.61 -2.86 12.61
N ASP A 42 0.97 -2.27 13.63
CA ASP A 42 -0.35 -2.67 14.08
C ASP A 42 -1.32 -1.50 14.01
N LEU A 43 -2.38 -1.66 13.21
CA LEU A 43 -3.46 -0.68 13.07
C LEU A 43 -4.35 -0.59 14.32
N GLY A 44 -4.17 -1.51 15.28
CA GLY A 44 -4.74 -1.42 16.63
C GLY A 44 -6.23 -1.03 16.62
N PRO A 45 -6.62 0.07 17.31
CA PRO A 45 -8.01 0.48 17.44
C PRO A 45 -8.54 1.32 16.26
N ILE A 46 -7.95 1.23 15.04
CA ILE A 46 -8.36 2.09 13.91
C ILE A 46 -9.86 2.00 13.59
N ALA A 47 -10.47 0.83 13.79
CA ALA A 47 -11.90 0.60 13.57
C ALA A 47 -12.82 1.51 14.42
N ASP A 48 -12.30 2.04 15.53
CA ASP A 48 -13.05 2.93 16.42
C ASP A 48 -13.09 4.39 15.90
N PHE A 49 -12.26 4.76 14.93
CA PHE A 49 -12.19 6.09 14.33
C PHE A 49 -13.19 6.22 13.17
N ARG A 50 -14.48 5.99 13.46
CA ARG A 50 -15.55 5.90 12.46
C ARG A 50 -15.83 7.19 11.67
N SER A 51 -15.25 8.31 12.11
CA SER A 51 -15.31 9.58 11.39
C SER A 51 -14.22 9.74 10.32
N LEU A 52 -13.30 8.78 10.19
CA LEU A 52 -12.17 8.89 9.27
C LEU A 52 -12.63 8.94 7.81
N GLU A 53 -12.21 10.00 7.12
CA GLU A 53 -12.47 10.25 5.70
C GLU A 53 -11.21 10.05 4.87
N GLN A 54 -10.03 10.26 5.45
CA GLN A 54 -8.74 10.11 4.79
C GLN A 54 -7.76 9.32 5.65
N LEU A 55 -7.19 8.26 5.08
CA LEU A 55 -6.13 7.47 5.69
C LEU A 55 -4.94 7.41 4.74
N ILE A 56 -3.80 7.91 5.21
CA ILE A 56 -2.52 7.86 4.48
C ILE A 56 -1.54 7.07 5.34
N MET A 57 -0.95 6.02 4.78
CA MET A 57 0.05 5.18 5.43
C MET A 57 1.30 5.12 4.57
N VAL A 58 2.46 5.42 5.14
CA VAL A 58 3.73 5.41 4.39
C VAL A 58 4.79 4.64 5.17
N GLY A 59 5.35 3.60 4.55
CA GLY A 59 6.38 2.76 5.18
C GLY A 59 5.86 2.04 6.42
N CYS A 60 4.64 1.49 6.34
CA CYS A 60 3.98 0.70 7.39
C CYS A 60 4.14 -0.81 7.12
N ASP A 61 3.45 -1.67 7.88
CA ASP A 61 3.44 -3.13 7.64
C ASP A 61 2.11 -3.79 8.05
N PRO A 62 0.93 -3.34 7.57
CA PRO A 62 -0.37 -3.82 8.05
C PRO A 62 -0.71 -5.26 7.61
N VAL A 63 0.03 -5.82 6.64
CA VAL A 63 -0.23 -7.09 5.92
C VAL A 63 -1.58 -7.14 5.16
N SER A 64 -2.66 -6.66 5.77
CA SER A 64 -4.02 -6.57 5.23
C SER A 64 -4.72 -5.27 5.68
N VAL A 65 -5.85 -4.95 5.04
CA VAL A 65 -6.70 -3.79 5.39
C VAL A 65 -8.02 -4.15 6.08
N ARG A 66 -8.20 -5.38 6.58
CA ARG A 66 -9.48 -5.80 7.21
C ARG A 66 -9.91 -4.91 8.38
N GLN A 67 -8.95 -4.36 9.12
CA GLN A 67 -9.21 -3.50 10.28
C GLN A 67 -9.93 -2.18 9.93
N ILE A 68 -9.96 -1.79 8.65
CA ILE A 68 -10.64 -0.58 8.18
C ILE A 68 -12.00 -0.84 7.52
N GLU A 69 -12.49 -2.08 7.52
CA GLU A 69 -13.76 -2.47 6.88
C GLU A 69 -14.98 -1.71 7.45
N SER A 70 -14.89 -1.23 8.70
CA SER A 70 -15.96 -0.46 9.36
C SER A 70 -15.88 1.05 9.14
N LEU A 71 -14.92 1.56 8.35
CA LEU A 71 -14.72 2.99 8.13
C LEU A 71 -15.63 3.51 7.00
N GLU A 72 -16.93 3.54 7.25
CA GLU A 72 -17.99 3.91 6.28
C GLU A 72 -17.88 5.35 5.74
N LYS A 73 -17.05 6.19 6.36
CA LYS A 73 -16.78 7.56 5.89
C LYS A 73 -15.51 7.68 5.04
N LEU A 74 -14.71 6.62 4.91
CA LEU A 74 -13.44 6.67 4.20
C LEU A 74 -13.65 6.97 2.71
N ARG A 75 -13.06 8.08 2.24
CA ARG A 75 -13.10 8.55 0.84
C ARG A 75 -11.74 8.45 0.17
N MET A 76 -10.66 8.57 0.94
CA MET A 76 -9.30 8.46 0.44
C MET A 76 -8.53 7.44 1.27
N LEU A 77 -7.94 6.47 0.57
CA LEU A 77 -7.04 5.48 1.15
C LEU A 77 -5.74 5.46 0.35
N SER A 78 -4.65 5.89 0.97
CA SER A 78 -3.30 5.74 0.42
C SER A 78 -2.47 4.86 1.35
N ILE A 79 -1.92 3.77 0.86
CA ILE A 79 -0.91 2.97 1.57
C ILE A 79 0.27 2.83 0.62
N GLU A 80 1.46 3.24 1.03
CA GLU A 80 2.63 3.27 0.16
C GLU A 80 3.82 2.62 0.85
N ASP A 81 4.63 1.89 0.09
CA ASP A 81 5.87 1.28 0.57
C ASP A 81 5.66 0.42 1.85
N SER A 82 4.55 -0.30 1.96
CA SER A 82 4.11 -0.91 3.23
C SER A 82 3.97 -2.43 3.21
N ALA A 83 4.48 -3.11 2.17
CA ALA A 83 4.35 -4.56 1.98
C ALA A 83 2.92 -5.11 2.10
N LEU A 84 1.91 -4.28 1.79
CA LEU A 84 0.52 -4.71 1.82
C LEU A 84 0.30 -5.83 0.80
N ARG A 85 -0.43 -6.88 1.17
CA ARG A 85 -0.69 -8.03 0.29
C ARG A 85 -2.17 -8.25 0.01
N ASP A 86 -3.00 -8.04 1.03
CA ASP A 86 -4.44 -8.34 0.97
C ASP A 86 -5.28 -7.07 1.14
N ILE A 87 -6.07 -6.78 0.11
CA ILE A 87 -7.01 -5.65 0.10
C ILE A 87 -8.46 -6.07 0.32
N SER A 88 -8.72 -7.33 0.67
CA SER A 88 -10.07 -7.82 1.01
C SER A 88 -10.66 -7.02 2.18
N GLY A 89 -11.96 -6.74 2.13
CA GLY A 89 -12.68 -5.93 3.13
C GLY A 89 -12.92 -4.48 2.71
N ILE A 90 -12.41 -4.05 1.55
CA ILE A 90 -12.68 -2.70 1.02
C ILE A 90 -13.95 -2.62 0.15
N GLU A 91 -14.56 -3.74 -0.20
CA GLU A 91 -15.59 -3.86 -1.25
C GLU A 91 -16.81 -2.97 -0.99
N SER A 92 -17.18 -2.77 0.29
CA SER A 92 -18.30 -1.93 0.70
C SER A 92 -17.92 -0.50 1.05
N LEU A 93 -16.62 -0.16 1.07
CA LEU A 93 -16.16 1.17 1.47
C LEU A 93 -16.43 2.18 0.34
N PRO A 94 -16.90 3.39 0.66
CA PRO A 94 -17.16 4.44 -0.33
C PRO A 94 -15.88 5.21 -0.74
N ILE A 95 -14.82 4.48 -1.08
CA ILE A 95 -13.54 5.05 -1.47
C ILE A 95 -13.68 5.70 -2.86
N LEU A 96 -13.19 6.93 -2.98
CA LEU A 96 -13.09 7.69 -4.23
C LEU A 96 -11.70 7.56 -4.85
N ASN A 97 -10.67 7.69 -4.01
CA ASN A 97 -9.27 7.65 -4.41
C ASN A 97 -8.56 6.54 -3.62
N PHE A 98 -8.06 5.55 -4.35
CA PHE A 98 -7.36 4.39 -3.82
C PHE A 98 -5.93 4.37 -4.35
N SER A 99 -4.94 4.44 -3.49
CA SER A 99 -3.53 4.52 -3.87
C SER A 99 -2.75 3.48 -3.08
N MET A 100 -2.16 2.51 -3.78
CA MET A 100 -1.35 1.43 -3.21
C MET A 100 0.02 1.30 -3.90
N PRO A 101 0.75 2.39 -4.23
CA PRO A 101 1.99 2.25 -4.97
C PRO A 101 3.08 1.58 -4.13
N ARG A 102 3.84 0.71 -4.80
CA ARG A 102 5.03 0.04 -4.24
C ARG A 102 4.65 -0.80 -3.01
N ASP A 103 3.68 -1.68 -3.19
CA ASP A 103 3.29 -2.70 -2.23
C ASP A 103 3.41 -4.10 -2.85
N PHE A 104 2.84 -5.12 -2.21
CA PHE A 104 2.85 -6.51 -2.68
C PHE A 104 1.46 -7.06 -2.96
N VAL A 105 0.53 -6.21 -3.40
CA VAL A 105 -0.83 -6.61 -3.75
C VAL A 105 -0.81 -7.40 -5.06
N ALA A 106 -1.32 -8.62 -5.04
CA ALA A 106 -1.42 -9.46 -6.24
C ALA A 106 -2.83 -9.47 -6.83
N ASP A 107 -3.85 -9.43 -5.98
CA ASP A 107 -5.26 -9.44 -6.37
C ASP A 107 -5.90 -8.08 -6.11
N ILE A 108 -6.43 -7.46 -7.16
CA ILE A 108 -7.18 -6.20 -7.08
C ILE A 108 -8.64 -6.34 -7.51
N ALA A 109 -9.14 -7.57 -7.68
CA ALA A 109 -10.54 -7.83 -7.97
C ALA A 109 -11.52 -7.17 -6.97
N PRO A 110 -11.22 -7.04 -5.66
CA PRO A 110 -12.09 -6.32 -4.71
C PRO A 110 -12.47 -4.90 -5.16
N LEU A 111 -11.60 -4.21 -5.89
CA LEU A 111 -11.85 -2.85 -6.39
C LEU A 111 -13.03 -2.78 -7.38
N LEU A 112 -13.39 -3.88 -8.04
CA LEU A 112 -14.55 -3.92 -8.93
C LEU A 112 -15.88 -3.73 -8.19
N HIS A 113 -15.90 -4.00 -6.88
CA HIS A 113 -17.09 -3.91 -6.04
C HIS A 113 -17.22 -2.56 -5.32
N VAL A 114 -16.15 -1.76 -5.29
CA VAL A 114 -16.16 -0.42 -4.68
C VAL A 114 -17.09 0.49 -5.50
N PRO A 115 -18.17 1.02 -4.90
CA PRO A 115 -19.26 1.66 -5.65
C PRO A 115 -18.91 3.05 -6.20
N THR A 116 -17.92 3.71 -5.61
CA THR A 116 -17.64 5.15 -5.83
C THR A 116 -16.26 5.42 -6.42
N LEU A 117 -15.52 4.38 -6.81
CA LEU A 117 -14.11 4.48 -7.17
C LEU A 117 -13.89 5.33 -8.43
N LEU A 118 -13.07 6.38 -8.31
CA LEU A 118 -12.75 7.31 -9.40
C LEU A 118 -11.28 7.22 -9.84
N GLN A 119 -10.38 6.99 -8.89
CA GLN A 119 -8.94 6.94 -9.13
C GLN A 119 -8.30 5.77 -8.39
N VAL A 120 -7.43 5.05 -9.09
CA VAL A 120 -6.64 3.93 -8.59
C VAL A 120 -5.19 4.12 -8.98
N ASP A 121 -4.26 3.98 -8.05
CA ASP A 121 -2.83 3.76 -8.32
C ASP A 121 -2.39 2.44 -7.70
N VAL A 122 -1.89 1.52 -8.53
CA VAL A 122 -1.34 0.21 -8.12
C VAL A 122 0.06 -0.01 -8.69
N THR A 123 0.76 1.07 -9.03
CA THR A 123 2.12 1.02 -9.60
C THR A 123 3.09 0.29 -8.66
N GLY A 124 3.99 -0.52 -9.20
CA GLY A 124 5.00 -1.23 -8.41
C GLY A 124 4.48 -2.39 -7.57
N ASN A 125 3.31 -2.96 -7.92
CA ASN A 125 2.79 -4.17 -7.29
C ASN A 125 3.00 -5.41 -8.19
N PRO A 126 3.14 -6.62 -7.60
CA PRO A 126 3.16 -7.89 -8.30
C PRO A 126 1.73 -8.34 -8.66
N LEU A 127 1.00 -7.50 -9.41
CA LEU A 127 -0.36 -7.83 -9.82
C LEU A 127 -0.37 -9.16 -10.60
N SER A 128 -1.27 -10.07 -10.25
CA SER A 128 -1.47 -11.30 -11.02
C SER A 128 -1.82 -10.98 -12.48
N ASP A 129 -1.63 -11.95 -13.40
CA ASP A 129 -2.06 -11.78 -14.79
C ASP A 129 -3.55 -11.41 -14.89
N VAL A 130 -4.41 -11.98 -14.04
CA VAL A 130 -5.85 -11.65 -13.99
C VAL A 130 -6.04 -10.19 -13.57
N SER A 131 -5.40 -9.77 -12.49
CA SER A 131 -5.42 -8.37 -12.03
C SER A 131 -4.97 -7.41 -13.11
N TYR A 132 -3.83 -7.69 -13.74
CA TYR A 132 -3.19 -6.81 -14.71
C TYR A 132 -3.94 -6.75 -16.04
N ARG A 133 -4.34 -7.91 -16.58
CA ARG A 133 -4.87 -8.05 -17.94
C ARG A 133 -6.38 -8.01 -18.01
N GLU A 134 -7.09 -8.24 -16.91
CA GLU A 134 -8.56 -8.28 -16.90
C GLU A 134 -9.19 -7.26 -15.94
N VAL A 135 -8.71 -7.18 -14.69
CA VAL A 135 -9.32 -6.30 -13.69
C VAL A 135 -9.07 -4.84 -13.99
N ILE A 136 -7.82 -4.46 -14.36
CA ILE A 136 -7.50 -3.08 -14.75
C ILE A 136 -8.38 -2.60 -15.92
N PRO A 137 -8.49 -3.32 -17.06
CA PRO A 137 -9.41 -2.92 -18.12
C PRO A 137 -10.86 -2.74 -17.65
N LYS A 138 -11.39 -3.64 -16.83
CA LYS A 138 -12.76 -3.52 -16.28
C LYS A 138 -12.92 -2.27 -15.41
N LEU A 139 -11.92 -1.90 -14.61
CA LEU A 139 -11.94 -0.67 -13.83
C LEU A 139 -11.97 0.57 -14.75
N VAL A 140 -11.15 0.57 -15.80
CA VAL A 140 -11.12 1.65 -16.81
C VAL A 140 -12.45 1.75 -17.56
N GLU A 141 -13.05 0.62 -17.96
CA GLU A 141 -14.38 0.58 -18.59
C GLU A 141 -15.49 1.14 -17.69
N LYS A 142 -15.38 0.95 -16.37
CA LYS A 142 -16.26 1.57 -15.38
C LYS A 142 -16.01 3.08 -15.19
N GLY A 143 -15.05 3.66 -15.92
CA GLY A 143 -14.72 5.09 -15.86
C GLY A 143 -13.67 5.46 -14.81
N CYS A 144 -13.04 4.48 -14.17
CA CYS A 144 -11.97 4.73 -13.20
C CYS A 144 -10.67 5.12 -13.94
N ARG A 145 -9.97 6.14 -13.44
CA ARG A 145 -8.60 6.40 -13.87
C ARG A 145 -7.68 5.44 -13.12
N VAL A 146 -6.93 4.63 -13.84
CA VAL A 146 -6.04 3.61 -13.24
C VAL A 146 -4.61 3.87 -13.66
N GLN A 147 -3.73 4.09 -12.68
CA GLN A 147 -2.29 4.12 -12.84
C GLN A 147 -1.71 2.77 -12.39
N PHE A 148 -0.85 2.20 -13.22
CA PHE A 148 -0.24 0.90 -12.99
C PHE A 148 1.12 0.81 -13.71
N SER A 149 1.93 -0.16 -13.30
CA SER A 149 3.24 -0.44 -13.89
C SER A 149 3.15 -0.81 -15.37
N GLN A 150 4.09 -0.34 -16.20
CA GLN A 150 4.26 -0.88 -17.55
C GLN A 150 4.83 -2.30 -17.51
N GLU A 151 4.77 -2.99 -18.65
CA GLU A 151 5.02 -4.44 -18.76
C GLU A 151 6.39 -4.86 -18.17
N LEU A 152 7.45 -4.08 -18.37
CA LEU A 152 8.79 -4.45 -17.91
C LEU A 152 8.88 -4.45 -16.38
N GLU A 153 8.59 -3.32 -15.73
CA GLU A 153 8.67 -3.20 -14.28
C GLU A 153 7.63 -4.05 -13.55
N TRP A 154 6.46 -4.26 -14.14
CA TRP A 154 5.46 -5.19 -13.64
C TRP A 154 5.99 -6.63 -13.64
N ARG A 155 6.52 -7.11 -14.77
CA ARG A 155 7.08 -8.46 -14.87
C ARG A 155 8.30 -8.66 -13.97
N VAL A 156 9.14 -7.64 -13.80
CA VAL A 156 10.27 -7.69 -12.85
C VAL A 156 9.73 -7.88 -11.44
N THR A 157 8.78 -7.03 -11.01
CA THR A 157 8.17 -7.13 -9.68
C THR A 157 7.54 -8.51 -9.45
N MET A 158 6.74 -8.99 -10.41
CA MET A 158 6.14 -10.33 -10.39
C MET A 158 7.18 -11.44 -10.22
N ARG A 159 8.26 -11.41 -11.01
CA ARG A 159 9.32 -12.42 -10.95
C ARG A 159 10.02 -12.41 -9.59
N LEU A 160 10.42 -11.23 -9.10
CA LEU A 160 11.11 -11.09 -7.83
C LEU A 160 10.24 -11.64 -6.68
N GLN A 161 8.96 -11.27 -6.65
CA GLN A 161 8.03 -11.74 -5.62
C GLN A 161 7.75 -13.24 -5.71
N THR A 162 7.60 -13.79 -6.92
CA THR A 162 7.43 -15.24 -7.12
C THR A 162 8.66 -16.03 -6.65
N ALA A 163 9.86 -15.43 -6.76
CA ALA A 163 11.11 -16.00 -6.26
C ALA A 163 11.34 -15.76 -4.75
N GLY A 164 10.39 -15.15 -4.03
CA GLY A 164 10.54 -14.83 -2.61
C GLY A 164 11.46 -13.64 -2.32
N VAL A 165 11.87 -12.89 -3.34
CA VAL A 165 12.70 -11.70 -3.20
C VAL A 165 11.80 -10.51 -2.93
N GLY A 166 11.84 -10.01 -1.69
CA GLY A 166 11.06 -8.86 -1.19
C GLY A 166 11.48 -7.51 -1.79
N VAL A 167 11.43 -7.40 -3.12
CA VAL A 167 11.76 -6.21 -3.90
C VAL A 167 10.63 -5.93 -4.88
N ALA A 168 10.29 -4.66 -5.06
CA ALA A 168 9.41 -4.17 -6.12
C ALA A 168 10.18 -3.28 -7.08
N CYS A 169 9.75 -3.27 -8.36
CA CYS A 169 10.30 -2.45 -9.42
C CYS A 169 9.23 -1.50 -9.95
N TYR A 170 9.57 -0.23 -10.14
CA TYR A 170 8.65 0.78 -10.65
C TYR A 170 9.36 1.80 -11.54
N GLY A 171 8.60 2.39 -12.48
CA GLY A 171 9.08 3.44 -13.36
C GLY A 171 9.23 4.79 -12.65
N SER A 172 10.21 5.58 -13.07
CA SER A 172 10.45 6.95 -12.61
C SER A 172 10.94 7.82 -13.76
N ALA A 173 10.97 9.14 -13.56
CA ALA A 173 11.53 10.07 -14.55
C ALA A 173 13.01 9.80 -14.91
N ARG A 174 13.73 9.03 -14.09
CA ARG A 174 15.16 8.69 -14.28
C ARG A 174 15.39 7.25 -14.77
N GLY A 175 14.36 6.56 -15.24
CA GLY A 175 14.40 5.14 -15.58
C GLY A 175 13.69 4.31 -14.52
N TYR A 176 14.27 3.18 -14.12
CA TYR A 176 13.64 2.24 -13.20
C TYR A 176 14.18 2.41 -11.78
N ARG A 177 13.35 2.08 -10.81
CA ARG A 177 13.74 2.04 -9.40
C ARG A 177 13.36 0.72 -8.78
N LEU A 178 14.20 0.28 -7.84
CA LEU A 178 13.86 -0.82 -6.95
C LEU A 178 13.54 -0.26 -5.56
N CYS A 179 12.59 -0.88 -4.87
CA CYS A 179 12.32 -0.61 -3.46
C CYS A 179 12.11 -1.91 -2.68
N ARG A 180 12.17 -1.81 -1.35
CA ARG A 180 11.83 -2.89 -0.43
C ARG A 180 10.65 -2.42 0.44
N PRO A 181 9.41 -2.59 -0.04
CA PRO A 181 8.22 -2.18 0.70
C PRO A 181 8.16 -2.83 2.08
N GLY A 182 7.72 -2.10 3.10
CA GLY A 182 7.43 -2.62 4.43
C GLY A 182 8.61 -2.72 5.41
N LEU A 183 8.27 -2.55 6.69
CA LEU A 183 9.23 -2.52 7.80
C LEU A 183 9.85 -3.88 8.15
N GLY A 184 9.32 -4.98 7.60
CA GLY A 184 9.95 -6.30 7.67
C GLY A 184 11.17 -6.45 6.76
N LEU A 185 11.35 -5.56 5.77
CA LEU A 185 12.40 -5.68 4.76
C LEU A 185 13.46 -4.58 4.84
N THR A 186 13.12 -3.41 5.38
CA THR A 186 14.04 -2.28 5.58
C THR A 186 13.50 -1.32 6.63
N ASP A 187 14.40 -0.58 7.28
CA ASP A 187 14.03 0.47 8.23
C ASP A 187 13.52 1.75 7.57
N ALA A 188 13.64 1.91 6.25
CA ALA A 188 13.17 3.12 5.57
C ALA A 188 12.52 2.79 4.21
N PRO A 189 11.35 2.12 4.20
CA PRO A 189 10.75 1.59 2.97
C PRO A 189 10.46 2.62 1.89
N GLN A 190 10.24 3.88 2.28
CA GLN A 190 9.90 4.99 1.40
C GLN A 190 11.11 5.78 0.87
N TYR A 191 12.33 5.42 1.29
CA TYR A 191 13.56 6.16 0.96
C TYR A 191 14.64 5.27 0.35
N GLY A 192 15.62 5.91 -0.29
CA GLY A 192 16.83 5.21 -0.74
C GLY A 192 16.62 4.23 -1.89
N HIS A 193 15.57 4.42 -2.71
CA HIS A 193 15.29 3.53 -3.84
C HIS A 193 16.38 3.65 -4.92
N PRO A 194 17.23 2.62 -5.12
CA PRO A 194 18.28 2.68 -6.12
C PRO A 194 17.67 2.81 -7.52
N VAL A 195 18.36 3.58 -8.37
CA VAL A 195 18.03 3.71 -9.78
C VAL A 195 18.77 2.62 -10.54
N ILE A 196 18.05 1.90 -11.40
CA ILE A 196 18.63 0.87 -12.27
C ILE A 196 18.34 1.23 -13.73
N THR A 197 19.20 0.74 -14.61
CA THR A 197 19.03 0.90 -16.06
C THR A 197 17.95 -0.04 -16.59
N LYS A 198 17.56 0.14 -17.85
CA LYS A 198 16.65 -0.79 -18.52
C LYS A 198 17.30 -2.18 -18.67
N GLU A 199 18.58 -2.20 -18.99
CA GLU A 199 19.40 -3.40 -19.13
C GLU A 199 19.46 -4.18 -17.81
N ASP A 200 19.60 -3.49 -16.68
CA ASP A 200 19.52 -4.11 -15.35
C ASP A 200 18.15 -4.76 -15.11
N ALA A 201 17.06 -4.04 -15.39
CA ALA A 201 15.70 -4.55 -15.23
C ALA A 201 15.42 -5.77 -16.13
N GLU A 202 15.85 -5.73 -17.40
CA GLU A 202 15.77 -6.87 -18.31
C GLU A 202 16.66 -8.04 -17.87
N GLY A 203 17.80 -7.75 -17.26
CA GLY A 203 18.70 -8.72 -16.64
C GLY A 203 18.02 -9.47 -15.49
N LEU A 204 17.31 -8.75 -14.62
CA LEU A 204 16.54 -9.34 -13.52
C LEU A 204 15.44 -10.29 -13.99
N LEU A 205 14.90 -10.11 -15.20
CA LEU A 205 13.93 -11.03 -15.81
C LEU A 205 14.53 -12.38 -16.25
N LYS A 206 15.83 -12.44 -16.52
CA LYS A 206 16.48 -13.61 -17.14
C LYS A 206 17.47 -14.30 -16.19
N GLY A 207 18.12 -13.53 -15.32
CA GLY A 207 19.14 -14.00 -14.40
C GLY A 207 18.60 -14.43 -13.04
N ASP A 208 19.51 -14.55 -12.07
CA ASP A 208 19.21 -14.83 -10.68
C ASP A 208 18.39 -13.68 -10.03
N PRO A 209 17.16 -13.93 -9.55
CA PRO A 209 16.33 -12.92 -8.87
C PRO A 209 17.00 -12.29 -7.65
N GLU A 210 17.84 -13.03 -6.91
CA GLU A 210 18.54 -12.48 -5.73
C GLU A 210 19.57 -11.42 -6.12
N GLY A 211 19.97 -11.36 -7.40
CA GLY A 211 20.80 -10.30 -7.96
C GLY A 211 20.23 -8.89 -7.70
N ALA A 212 18.91 -8.75 -7.54
CA ALA A 212 18.26 -7.48 -7.20
C ALA A 212 18.73 -6.89 -5.86
N LEU A 213 19.12 -7.74 -4.89
CA LEU A 213 19.54 -7.28 -3.56
C LEU A 213 20.86 -6.50 -3.57
N ARG A 214 21.69 -6.70 -4.61
CA ARG A 214 22.99 -6.03 -4.77
C ARG A 214 22.86 -4.52 -5.03
N PHE A 215 21.67 -4.04 -5.40
CA PHE A 215 21.43 -2.61 -5.60
C PHE A 215 21.15 -1.85 -4.30
N PHE A 216 20.96 -2.55 -3.18
CA PHE A 216 20.63 -1.97 -1.87
C PHE A 216 21.81 -1.95 -0.88
N SER A 217 22.99 -2.39 -1.32
CA SER A 217 24.23 -2.43 -0.52
C SER A 217 24.95 -1.10 -0.48
#